data_AF-V5CZP2-F1
#
_entry.id   AF-V5CZP2-F1
#
_cell.length_a   1.000
_cell.length_b   1.000
_cell.length_c   1.000
_cell.angle_alpha   90.00
_cell.angle_beta   90.00
_cell.angle_gamma   90.00
#
_symmetry.space_group_name_H-M   'P 1'
#
loop_
_entity.id
_entity.type
_entity.pdbx_description
1 polymer ?
#
loop_
_entity_poly.entity_id
_entity_poly.type
_entity_poly.pdbx_seq_one_letter_code
_entity_poly.pdbx_strand_id
1 'polypeptide(L)'
;MVSFYHYALDLILDLETQNSARLTAEQQRLVESSAETLYGLIHARFITTQRGLKLMEEKFAEGEFGRCPRVFCGGQAVLPVGQSDVVRESSVKLYCPKCQDIYYPRSSRHRTLDGAFWGTTFPHLFLMHLRENGKVIAKPKQHYVPRIYGFRLREKGDAKEEHDDEQIAARVETEETEERAAEVSVGESNTPANTPNNSRLARDCFRDPNGERAEAPQH
;
A
#
# COMPACT_ATOMS: atom_id res chain seq x y z
N MET A 1 -21.46 -4.61 21.29
CA MET A 1 -21.74 -4.68 22.74
C MET A 1 -21.29 -6.05 23.22
N VAL A 2 -20.49 -6.14 24.28
CA VAL A 2 -19.94 -7.42 24.78
C VAL A 2 -20.92 -8.05 25.78
N SER A 3 -21.24 -9.33 25.60
CA SER A 3 -22.10 -10.10 26.52
C SER A 3 -21.41 -10.33 27.87
N PHE A 4 -22.17 -10.55 28.94
CA PHE A 4 -21.63 -10.83 30.28
C PHE A 4 -20.55 -9.85 30.77
N TYR A 5 -20.66 -8.57 30.38
CA TYR A 5 -19.62 -7.55 30.57
C TYR A 5 -19.01 -7.51 31.98
N HIS A 6 -19.85 -7.49 33.03
CA HIS A 6 -19.37 -7.42 34.41
C HIS A 6 -18.56 -8.65 34.81
N TYR A 7 -19.05 -9.86 34.51
CA TYR A 7 -18.33 -11.10 34.78
C TYR A 7 -17.02 -11.19 33.99
N ALA A 8 -17.03 -10.75 32.73
CA ALA A 8 -15.85 -10.69 31.88
C ALA A 8 -14.81 -9.70 32.43
N LEU A 9 -15.24 -8.54 32.92
CA LEU A 9 -14.37 -7.54 33.52
C LEU A 9 -13.77 -8.02 34.84
N ASP A 10 -14.58 -8.62 35.71
CA ASP A 10 -14.12 -9.18 36.98
C ASP A 10 -13.07 -10.27 36.75
N LEU A 11 -13.26 -11.11 35.72
CA LEU A 11 -12.28 -12.12 35.32
C LEU A 11 -10.97 -11.49 34.82
N ILE A 12 -11.02 -10.43 34.01
CA ILE A 12 -9.83 -9.72 33.51
C ILE A 12 -9.04 -9.07 34.66
N LEU A 13 -9.74 -8.62 35.71
CA LEU A 13 -9.15 -7.93 36.85
C LEU A 13 -8.75 -8.90 37.98
N ASP A 14 -8.83 -10.20 37.76
CA ASP A 14 -8.56 -11.26 38.76
C ASP A 14 -9.32 -11.03 40.08
N LEU A 15 -10.55 -10.51 39.99
CA LEU A 15 -11.39 -10.29 41.17
C LEU A 15 -12.03 -11.61 41.58
N GLU A 16 -11.82 -12.02 42.83
CA GLU A 16 -12.50 -13.18 43.42
C GLU A 16 -14.00 -12.92 43.51
N THR A 17 -14.73 -13.34 42.48
CA THR A 17 -16.19 -13.26 42.50
C THR A 17 -16.72 -14.37 43.40
N GLN A 18 -17.36 -14.01 44.52
CA GLN A 18 -18.20 -14.94 45.30
C GLN A 18 -19.36 -15.53 44.46
N ASN A 19 -19.54 -15.05 43.22
CA ASN A 19 -20.57 -15.46 42.26
C ASN A 19 -20.11 -16.50 41.22
N SER A 20 -18.82 -16.85 41.15
CA SER A 20 -18.32 -17.91 40.24
C SER A 20 -19.00 -19.27 40.50
N ALA A 21 -19.38 -19.52 41.75
CA ALA A 21 -20.10 -20.72 42.19
C ALA A 21 -21.55 -20.85 41.64
N ARG A 22 -22.09 -19.82 40.98
CA ARG A 22 -23.47 -19.83 40.44
C ARG A 22 -23.55 -20.04 38.93
N LEU A 23 -22.44 -20.09 38.21
CA LEU A 23 -22.44 -20.23 36.76
C LEU A 23 -22.41 -21.71 36.34
N THR A 24 -23.20 -22.06 35.35
CA THR A 24 -23.06 -23.35 34.65
C THR A 24 -21.76 -23.39 33.84
N ALA A 25 -21.24 -24.58 33.53
CA ALA A 25 -20.03 -24.72 32.71
C ALA A 25 -20.14 -24.03 31.34
N GLU A 26 -21.34 -24.00 30.76
CA GLU A 26 -21.56 -23.32 29.48
C GLU A 26 -21.53 -21.79 29.64
N GLN A 27 -22.15 -21.25 30.69
CA GLN A 27 -22.06 -19.83 31.00
C GLN A 27 -20.63 -19.40 31.28
N GLN A 28 -19.84 -20.24 31.95
CA GLN A 28 -18.43 -19.99 32.21
C GLN A 28 -17.63 -19.83 30.90
N ARG A 29 -17.83 -20.72 29.92
CA ARG A 29 -17.19 -20.59 28.59
C ARG A 29 -17.60 -19.31 27.86
N LEU A 30 -18.87 -18.91 27.97
CA LEU A 30 -19.35 -17.66 27.37
C LEU A 30 -18.73 -16.42 28.04
N VAL A 31 -18.53 -16.46 29.36
CA VAL A 31 -17.82 -15.40 30.12
C VAL A 31 -16.35 -15.34 29.67
N GLU A 32 -15.67 -16.47 29.56
CA GLU A 32 -14.28 -16.54 29.08
C GLU A 32 -14.13 -15.96 27.67
N SER A 33 -14.99 -16.35 26.73
CA SER A 33 -14.99 -15.80 25.36
C SER A 33 -15.31 -14.30 25.33
N SER A 34 -16.19 -13.84 26.22
CA SER A 34 -16.52 -12.43 26.38
C SER A 34 -15.35 -11.64 26.96
N ALA A 35 -14.60 -12.22 27.91
CA ALA A 35 -13.39 -11.65 28.49
C ALA A 35 -12.27 -11.51 27.46
N GLU A 36 -12.04 -12.52 26.62
CA GLU A 36 -11.09 -12.44 25.49
C GLU A 36 -11.43 -11.26 24.57
N THR A 37 -12.69 -11.14 24.18
CA THR A 37 -13.16 -10.06 23.29
C THR A 37 -13.05 -8.70 23.96
N LEU A 38 -13.45 -8.60 25.24
CA LEU A 38 -13.40 -7.35 26.00
C LEU A 38 -11.96 -6.87 26.18
N TYR A 39 -11.05 -7.76 26.56
CA TYR A 39 -9.63 -7.45 26.69
C TYR A 39 -9.05 -6.98 25.36
N GLY A 40 -9.36 -7.67 24.26
CA GLY A 40 -8.91 -7.28 22.93
C GLY A 40 -9.36 -5.87 22.52
N LEU A 41 -10.62 -5.52 22.80
CA LEU A 41 -11.15 -4.17 22.54
C LEU A 41 -10.52 -3.09 23.44
N ILE A 42 -10.24 -3.42 24.71
CA ILE A 42 -9.50 -2.53 25.61
C ILE A 42 -8.06 -2.35 25.12
N HIS A 43 -7.41 -3.44 24.69
CA HIS A 43 -6.05 -3.45 24.16
C HIS A 43 -5.92 -2.53 22.94
N ALA A 44 -6.82 -2.62 21.97
CA ALA A 44 -6.82 -1.74 20.78
C ALA A 44 -6.78 -0.25 21.15
N ARG A 45 -7.51 0.16 22.19
CA ARG A 45 -7.51 1.54 22.70
C ARG A 45 -6.28 1.86 23.53
N PHE A 46 -5.79 0.90 24.30
CA PHE A 46 -4.63 1.08 25.17
C PHE A 46 -3.35 1.32 24.37
N ILE A 47 -3.12 0.55 23.30
CA ILE A 47 -1.88 0.60 22.51
C ILE A 47 -1.71 1.90 21.71
N THR A 48 -2.77 2.68 21.56
CA THR A 48 -2.73 4.03 20.95
C THR A 48 -2.46 5.14 21.98
N THR A 49 -2.42 4.83 23.27
CA THR A 49 -2.04 5.81 24.31
C THR A 49 -0.52 5.97 24.39
N GLN A 50 -0.03 7.08 24.95
CA GLN A 50 1.43 7.29 25.14
C GLN A 50 2.09 6.17 25.95
N ARG A 51 1.40 5.62 26.96
CA ARG A 51 1.92 4.49 27.74
C ARG A 51 1.97 3.21 26.90
N GLY A 52 0.90 2.91 26.17
CA GLY A 52 0.82 1.73 25.31
C GLY A 52 1.83 1.77 24.17
N LEU A 53 2.05 2.92 23.54
CA LEU A 53 3.03 3.12 22.48
C LEU A 53 4.46 2.81 22.96
N LYS A 54 4.85 3.27 24.16
CA LYS A 54 6.16 2.95 24.75
C LYS A 54 6.36 1.46 24.98
N LEU A 55 5.35 0.77 25.54
CA LEU A 55 5.42 -0.68 25.74
C LEU A 55 5.48 -1.44 24.41
N MET A 56 4.76 -0.97 23.39
CA MET A 56 4.84 -1.56 22.05
C MET A 56 6.15 -1.25 21.34
N GLU A 57 6.83 -0.15 21.69
CA GLU A 57 8.14 0.19 21.17
C GLU A 57 9.22 -0.78 21.65
N GLU A 58 9.19 -1.16 22.92
CA GLU A 58 10.07 -2.17 23.51
C GLU A 58 9.91 -3.51 22.75
N LYS A 59 8.66 -3.98 22.58
CA LYS A 59 8.34 -5.20 21.83
C LYS A 59 8.74 -5.13 20.36
N PHE A 60 8.58 -3.97 19.74
CA PHE A 60 8.98 -3.75 18.35
C PHE A 60 10.50 -3.80 18.18
N ALA A 61 11.26 -3.23 19.11
CA ALA A 61 12.72 -3.26 19.11
C ALA A 61 13.27 -4.68 19.25
N GLU A 62 12.63 -5.51 20.09
CA GLU A 62 12.94 -6.93 20.24
C GLU A 62 12.49 -7.79 19.05
N GLY A 63 11.58 -7.27 18.22
CA GLY A 63 11.04 -7.98 17.06
C GLY A 63 10.03 -9.06 17.42
N GLU A 64 9.32 -8.93 18.55
CA GLU A 64 8.32 -9.90 19.02
C GLU A 64 7.20 -10.16 18.01
N PHE A 65 6.81 -9.13 17.25
CA PHE A 65 5.76 -9.22 16.22
C PHE A 65 6.21 -9.94 14.94
N GLY A 66 7.50 -10.28 14.85
CA GLY A 66 8.10 -10.94 13.71
C GLY A 66 8.78 -9.99 12.72
N ARG A 67 9.03 -10.49 11.52
CA ARG A 67 9.84 -9.81 10.49
C ARG A 67 9.17 -9.87 9.12
N CYS A 68 9.44 -8.83 8.33
CA CYS A 68 8.89 -8.70 6.98
C CYS A 68 9.29 -9.90 6.10
N PRO A 69 8.34 -10.51 5.37
CA PRO A 69 8.66 -11.62 4.48
C PRO A 69 9.37 -11.20 3.19
N ARG A 70 9.33 -9.93 2.77
CA ARG A 70 10.06 -9.46 1.60
C ARG A 70 11.57 -9.51 1.84
N VAL A 71 12.29 -10.17 0.94
CA VAL A 71 13.76 -10.32 0.99
C VAL A 71 14.47 -8.96 1.06
N PHE A 72 14.09 -8.01 0.21
CA PHE A 72 14.70 -6.68 0.16
C PHE A 72 14.34 -5.75 1.33
N CYS A 73 13.44 -6.17 2.23
CA CYS A 73 13.27 -5.49 3.51
C CYS A 73 14.38 -5.87 4.51
N GLY A 74 15.15 -6.94 4.27
CA GLY A 74 16.25 -7.36 5.13
C GLY A 74 15.79 -7.77 6.53
N GLY A 75 14.61 -8.41 6.64
CA GLY A 75 14.08 -8.84 7.93
C GLY A 75 13.64 -7.70 8.86
N GLN A 76 13.21 -6.56 8.31
CA GLN A 76 12.63 -5.44 9.06
C GLN A 76 11.55 -5.92 10.06
N ALA A 77 11.61 -5.44 11.31
CA ALA A 77 10.56 -5.66 12.32
C ALA A 77 9.23 -5.07 11.84
N VAL A 78 8.13 -5.80 12.09
CA VAL A 78 6.78 -5.45 11.63
C VAL A 78 5.88 -5.10 12.81
N LEU A 79 4.71 -4.54 12.53
CA LEU A 79 3.71 -4.17 13.53
C LEU A 79 2.40 -4.93 13.25
N PRO A 80 1.70 -5.40 14.28
CA PRO A 80 0.37 -5.97 14.12
C PRO A 80 -0.64 -4.89 13.69
N VAL A 81 -1.59 -5.26 12.84
CA VAL A 81 -2.62 -4.35 12.31
C VAL A 81 -3.93 -5.10 12.05
N GLY A 82 -5.07 -4.45 12.32
CA GLY A 82 -6.39 -4.89 11.86
C GLY A 82 -6.76 -4.24 10.52
N GLN A 83 -7.48 -4.96 9.65
CA GLN A 83 -8.06 -4.35 8.44
C GLN A 83 -9.43 -3.71 8.71
N SER A 84 -10.05 -4.06 9.83
CA SER A 84 -11.29 -3.48 10.34
C SER A 84 -11.20 -3.35 11.86
N ASP A 85 -11.92 -2.37 12.41
CA ASP A 85 -12.12 -2.18 13.85
C ASP A 85 -13.37 -2.94 14.36
N VAL A 86 -14.07 -3.66 13.47
CA VAL A 86 -15.21 -4.52 13.80
C VAL A 86 -14.72 -5.94 14.11
N VAL A 87 -15.10 -6.44 15.28
CA VAL A 87 -14.75 -7.78 15.75
C VAL A 87 -15.35 -8.85 14.82
N ARG A 88 -14.57 -9.90 14.56
CA ARG A 88 -14.83 -11.08 13.72
C ARG A 88 -14.88 -10.81 12.22
N GLU A 89 -14.48 -9.62 11.77
CA GLU A 89 -14.43 -9.30 10.34
C GLU A 89 -13.13 -9.78 9.68
N SER A 90 -12.00 -9.57 10.34
CA SER A 90 -10.69 -9.96 9.80
C SER A 90 -9.73 -10.39 10.90
N SER A 91 -8.85 -11.34 10.58
CA SER A 91 -7.75 -11.70 11.47
C SER A 91 -6.68 -10.60 11.52
N VAL A 92 -5.86 -10.60 12.56
CA VAL A 92 -4.67 -9.75 12.63
C VAL A 92 -3.74 -9.99 11.43
N LYS A 93 -3.20 -8.91 10.90
CA LYS A 93 -2.18 -8.87 9.85
C LYS A 93 -0.93 -8.19 10.38
N LEU A 94 0.14 -8.21 9.59
CA LEU A 94 1.42 -7.59 9.92
C LEU A 94 1.75 -6.50 8.91
N TYR A 95 1.82 -5.26 9.37
CA TYR A 95 2.24 -4.12 8.58
C TYR A 95 3.77 -3.95 8.65
N CYS A 96 4.42 -3.86 7.48
CA CYS A 96 5.85 -3.58 7.41
C CYS A 96 6.11 -2.09 7.19
N PRO A 97 6.78 -1.39 8.11
CA PRO A 97 7.01 0.04 7.99
C PRO A 97 8.03 0.41 6.89
N LYS A 98 8.85 -0.54 6.45
CA LYS A 98 9.86 -0.33 5.40
C LYS A 98 9.27 -0.37 4.01
N CYS A 99 8.51 -1.41 3.66
CA CYS A 99 7.86 -1.53 2.35
C CYS A 99 6.42 -1.00 2.32
N GLN A 100 5.87 -0.59 3.47
CA GLN A 100 4.54 0.02 3.60
C GLN A 100 3.41 -0.88 3.07
N ASP A 101 3.50 -2.17 3.40
CA ASP A 101 2.60 -3.21 2.88
C ASP A 101 2.20 -4.18 4.00
N ILE A 102 1.07 -4.86 3.82
CA ILE A 102 0.42 -5.72 4.82
C ILE A 102 0.60 -7.20 4.45
N TYR A 103 0.95 -8.02 5.45
CA TYR A 103 1.24 -9.44 5.29
C TYR A 103 0.44 -10.30 6.26
N TYR A 104 0.30 -11.57 5.93
CA TYR A 104 -0.24 -12.55 6.85
C TYR A 104 0.84 -13.01 7.84
N PRO A 105 0.49 -13.20 9.14
CA PRO A 105 1.37 -13.86 10.09
C PRO A 105 1.80 -15.24 9.57
N ARG A 106 3.08 -15.59 9.72
CA ARG A 106 3.61 -16.90 9.27
C ARG A 106 3.00 -18.05 10.07
N SER A 107 2.94 -17.89 11.40
CA SER A 107 2.38 -18.90 12.30
C SER A 107 0.85 -18.95 12.21
N SER A 108 0.30 -20.16 12.10
CA SER A 108 -1.15 -20.39 12.12
C SER A 108 -1.80 -19.98 13.44
N ARG A 109 -1.07 -20.05 14.57
CA ARG A 109 -1.55 -19.66 15.90
C ARG A 109 -2.01 -18.20 15.94
N HIS A 110 -1.36 -17.32 15.17
CA HIS A 110 -1.70 -15.90 15.15
C HIS A 110 -2.81 -15.57 14.15
N ARG A 111 -3.17 -16.50 13.25
CA ARG A 111 -4.24 -16.27 12.26
C ARG A 111 -5.64 -16.36 12.87
N THR A 112 -5.78 -16.93 14.06
CA THR A 112 -7.06 -16.99 14.80
C THR A 112 -7.34 -15.73 15.62
N LEU A 113 -6.34 -14.87 15.81
CA LEU A 113 -6.49 -13.64 16.58
C LEU A 113 -7.18 -12.57 15.74
N ASP A 114 -8.12 -11.85 16.36
CA ASP A 114 -8.91 -10.82 15.71
C ASP A 114 -8.09 -9.55 15.45
N GLY A 115 -8.16 -9.02 14.23
CA GLY A 115 -7.46 -7.78 13.86
C GLY A 115 -7.99 -6.55 14.60
N ALA A 116 -9.28 -6.54 14.98
CA ALA A 116 -9.90 -5.44 15.70
C ALA A 116 -9.25 -5.18 17.07
N PHE A 117 -8.54 -6.17 17.65
CA PHE A 117 -7.83 -6.02 18.92
C PHE A 117 -6.55 -5.20 18.83
N TRP A 118 -6.06 -4.94 17.61
CA TRP A 118 -4.98 -3.99 17.35
C TRP A 118 -5.48 -2.72 16.67
N GLY A 119 -6.57 -2.85 15.92
CA GLY A 119 -7.20 -1.76 15.19
C GLY A 119 -6.45 -1.37 13.93
N THR A 120 -7.11 -0.53 13.13
CA THR A 120 -6.63 -0.07 11.83
C THR A 120 -5.56 1.03 11.94
N THR A 121 -5.55 1.77 13.05
CA THR A 121 -4.76 3.00 13.20
C THR A 121 -3.44 2.83 13.93
N PHE A 122 -3.29 1.78 14.74
CA PHE A 122 -2.15 1.59 15.64
C PHE A 122 -0.78 1.71 14.94
N PRO A 123 -0.48 1.03 13.82
CA PRO A 123 0.83 1.13 13.19
C PRO A 123 1.15 2.55 12.72
N HIS A 124 0.15 3.29 12.26
CA HIS A 124 0.32 4.65 11.76
C HIS A 124 0.64 5.62 12.89
N LEU A 125 -0.11 5.55 14.00
CA LEU A 125 0.16 6.35 15.20
C LEU A 125 1.52 6.01 15.83
N PHE A 126 1.85 4.72 15.88
CA PHE A 126 3.15 4.26 16.36
C PHE A 126 4.31 4.79 15.50
N LEU A 127 4.16 4.83 14.18
CA LEU A 127 5.18 5.42 13.31
C LEU A 127 5.32 6.94 13.46
N MET A 128 4.23 7.65 13.75
CA MET A 128 4.32 9.07 14.12
C MET A 128 5.12 9.25 15.41
N HIS A 129 4.83 8.43 16.42
CA HIS A 129 5.57 8.44 17.69
C HIS A 129 7.07 8.16 17.52
N LEU A 130 7.44 7.16 16.71
CA LEU A 130 8.85 6.89 16.41
C LEU A 130 9.55 8.06 15.73
N ARG A 131 8.88 8.74 14.80
CA ARG A 131 9.44 9.90 14.09
C ARG A 131 9.66 11.08 15.03
N GLU A 132 8.74 11.34 15.95
CA GLU A 132 8.90 12.36 16.99
C GLU A 132 10.11 12.09 17.88
N ASN A 133 10.39 10.81 18.16
CA ASN A 133 11.57 10.36 18.91
C ASN A 133 12.85 10.29 18.05
N GLY A 134 12.83 10.80 16.81
CA GLY A 134 13.99 10.81 15.90
C GLY A 134 14.31 9.47 15.22
N LYS A 135 13.45 8.46 15.35
CA LYS A 135 13.64 7.12 14.77
C LYS A 135 12.95 7.05 13.41
N VAL A 136 13.74 7.10 12.32
CA VAL A 136 13.22 7.02 10.95
C VAL A 136 13.58 5.67 10.31
N ILE A 137 12.58 5.00 9.75
CA ILE A 137 12.76 3.72 9.05
C ILE A 137 13.04 4.00 7.58
N ALA A 138 14.20 3.56 7.09
CA ALA A 138 14.61 3.75 5.71
C ALA A 138 13.79 2.87 4.74
N LYS A 139 13.53 3.39 3.54
CA LYS A 139 12.91 2.65 2.43
C LYS A 139 13.82 1.52 1.91
N PRO A 140 13.29 0.48 1.24
CA PRO A 140 14.10 -0.54 0.59
C PRO A 140 15.00 0.09 -0.47
N LYS A 141 16.30 -0.25 -0.45
CA LYS A 141 17.28 0.25 -1.44
C LYS A 141 17.25 -0.52 -2.77
N GLN A 142 16.73 -1.75 -2.74
CA GLN A 142 16.74 -2.68 -3.86
C GLN A 142 15.33 -3.17 -4.16
N HIS A 143 15.07 -3.44 -5.43
CA HIS A 143 13.84 -4.08 -5.92
C HIS A 143 14.22 -5.36 -6.68
N TYR A 144 13.27 -6.29 -6.78
CA TYR A 144 13.48 -7.52 -7.53
C TYR A 144 13.56 -7.21 -9.03
N VAL A 145 14.65 -7.59 -9.67
CA VAL A 145 14.80 -7.53 -11.13
C VAL A 145 14.77 -8.96 -11.68
N PRO A 146 13.66 -9.39 -12.31
CA PRO A 146 13.53 -10.75 -12.79
C PRO A 146 14.48 -10.97 -13.99
N ARG A 147 15.19 -12.11 -14.01
CA ARG A 147 16.16 -12.47 -15.05
C ARG A 147 16.01 -13.92 -15.48
N ILE A 148 16.15 -14.18 -16.79
CA ILE A 148 16.23 -15.52 -17.38
C ILE A 148 17.54 -15.60 -18.16
N TYR A 149 18.39 -16.58 -17.86
CA TYR A 149 19.75 -16.71 -18.42
C TYR A 149 20.60 -15.43 -18.33
N GLY A 150 20.41 -14.62 -17.29
CA GLY A 150 21.13 -13.35 -17.09
C GLY A 150 20.47 -12.13 -17.75
N PHE A 151 19.60 -12.34 -18.72
CA PHE A 151 18.84 -11.28 -19.40
C PHE A 151 17.66 -10.82 -18.54
N ARG A 152 17.47 -9.51 -18.43
CA ARG A 152 16.29 -8.93 -17.75
C ARG A 152 15.05 -9.23 -18.59
N LEU A 153 13.94 -9.60 -17.94
CA LEU A 153 12.67 -9.67 -18.66
C LEU A 153 12.20 -8.24 -18.99
N ARG A 154 11.64 -8.08 -20.19
CA ARG A 154 10.96 -6.85 -20.60
C ARG A 154 9.73 -6.62 -19.72
N GLU A 155 9.50 -5.38 -19.31
CA GLU A 155 8.31 -5.05 -18.54
C GLU A 155 7.12 -4.96 -19.50
N LYS A 156 5.93 -5.37 -19.04
CA LYS A 156 4.71 -5.30 -19.87
C LYS A 156 4.35 -3.85 -20.29
N GLY A 157 4.91 -2.84 -19.62
CA GLY A 157 4.75 -1.43 -19.99
C GLY A 157 5.50 -1.05 -21.25
N ASP A 158 6.71 -1.60 -21.44
CA ASP A 158 7.58 -1.33 -22.59
C ASP A 158 7.00 -1.89 -23.92
N ALA A 159 6.08 -2.85 -23.83
CA ALA A 159 5.44 -3.45 -25.00
C ALA A 159 4.36 -2.55 -25.64
N LYS A 160 3.95 -1.47 -24.97
CA LYS A 160 2.98 -0.53 -25.54
C LYS A 160 3.62 0.46 -26.52
N GLU A 161 4.89 0.82 -26.28
CA GLU A 161 5.59 1.78 -27.13
C GLU A 161 5.82 1.21 -28.54
N GLU A 162 6.17 -0.08 -28.67
CA GLU A 162 6.39 -0.71 -29.97
C GLU A 162 5.11 -0.83 -30.82
N HIS A 163 3.95 -1.09 -30.22
CA HIS A 163 2.71 -1.24 -30.97
C HIS A 163 2.15 0.11 -31.42
N ASP A 164 2.40 1.18 -30.65
CA ASP A 164 2.05 2.53 -31.07
C ASP A 164 3.01 3.00 -32.18
N ASP A 165 4.31 2.70 -32.09
CA ASP A 165 5.30 3.03 -33.15
C ASP A 165 5.06 2.23 -34.45
N GLU A 166 4.72 0.95 -34.36
CA GLU A 166 4.40 0.10 -35.52
C GLU A 166 3.08 0.53 -36.18
N GLN A 167 2.09 1.00 -35.39
CA GLN A 167 0.85 1.57 -35.92
C GLN A 167 1.00 2.98 -36.49
N ILE A 168 1.88 3.80 -35.92
CA ILE A 168 2.22 5.13 -36.45
C ILE A 168 3.01 4.97 -37.77
N ALA A 169 4.00 4.08 -37.81
CA ALA A 169 4.75 3.78 -39.03
C ALA A 169 3.85 3.23 -40.14
N ALA A 170 2.93 2.30 -39.82
CA ALA A 170 1.96 1.79 -40.79
C ALA A 170 0.99 2.85 -41.30
N ARG A 171 0.59 3.83 -40.46
CA ARG A 171 -0.26 4.95 -40.89
C ARG A 171 0.48 5.94 -41.80
N VAL A 172 1.73 6.25 -41.50
CA VAL A 172 2.57 7.13 -42.33
C VAL A 172 2.81 6.52 -43.71
N GLU A 173 3.06 5.21 -43.80
CA GLU A 173 3.22 4.52 -45.09
C GLU A 173 1.93 4.50 -45.92
N THR A 174 0.76 4.37 -45.29
CA THR A 174 -0.53 4.44 -46.00
C THR A 174 -0.85 5.84 -46.49
N GLU A 175 -0.53 6.88 -45.71
CA GLU A 175 -0.75 8.27 -46.11
C GLU A 175 0.19 8.67 -47.27
N GLU A 176 1.47 8.27 -47.25
CA GLU A 176 2.41 8.54 -48.36
C GLU A 176 2.04 7.81 -49.66
N THR A 177 1.42 6.63 -49.57
CA THR A 177 0.96 5.87 -50.75
C THR A 177 -0.35 6.43 -51.33
N GLU A 178 -1.25 6.93 -50.49
CA GLU A 178 -2.47 7.63 -50.93
C GLU A 178 -2.15 8.99 -51.57
N GLU A 179 -1.20 9.75 -51.03
CA GLU A 179 -0.78 11.04 -51.61
C GLU A 179 -0.12 10.86 -52.99
N ARG A 180 0.74 9.85 -53.14
CA ARG A 180 1.34 9.49 -54.45
C ARG A 180 0.32 8.98 -55.46
N ALA A 181 -0.72 8.28 -55.02
CA ALA A 181 -1.81 7.83 -55.90
C ALA A 181 -2.69 9.01 -56.38
N ALA A 182 -2.88 10.02 -55.52
CA ALA A 182 -3.61 11.24 -55.87
C ALA A 182 -2.85 12.09 -56.91
N GLU A 183 -1.52 12.20 -56.80
CA GLU A 183 -0.69 12.94 -57.76
C GLU A 183 -0.67 12.34 -59.18
N VAL A 184 -0.82 11.01 -59.31
CA VAL A 184 -0.88 10.33 -60.62
C VAL A 184 -2.22 10.57 -61.35
N SER A 185 -3.27 11.00 -60.63
CA SER A 185 -4.61 11.21 -61.19
C SER A 185 -4.86 12.62 -61.73
N VAL A 186 -3.95 13.59 -61.52
CA VAL A 186 -4.11 14.99 -61.97
C VAL A 186 -3.27 15.22 -63.22
N GLY A 187 -3.66 14.55 -64.31
CA GLY A 187 -3.01 14.65 -65.60
C GLY A 187 -3.99 14.82 -66.74
N GLU A 188 -4.92 15.78 -66.68
CA GLU A 188 -5.51 16.41 -67.89
C GLU A 188 -6.33 17.70 -67.61
N SER A 189 -5.77 18.81 -68.12
CA SER A 189 -6.40 20.04 -68.65
C SER A 189 -6.73 21.28 -67.76
N ASN A 190 -6.04 22.37 -68.16
CA ASN A 190 -6.43 23.80 -68.28
C ASN A 190 -6.46 24.77 -67.07
N THR A 191 -5.54 25.74 -67.09
CA THR A 191 -5.55 27.07 -66.44
C THR A 191 -6.26 28.13 -67.32
N PRO A 192 -6.52 29.42 -66.92
CA PRO A 192 -6.01 30.15 -65.74
C PRO A 192 -6.98 31.09 -64.96
N ALA A 193 -6.43 31.57 -63.83
CA ALA A 193 -6.58 32.89 -63.18
C ALA A 193 -7.76 33.19 -62.21
N ASN A 194 -7.47 33.29 -60.91
CA ASN A 194 -7.36 34.58 -60.18
C ASN A 194 -6.81 34.41 -58.75
N THR A 195 -5.94 35.34 -58.35
CA THR A 195 -5.24 35.51 -57.05
C THR A 195 -6.10 36.30 -56.03
N PRO A 196 -5.63 36.64 -54.81
CA PRO A 196 -5.26 35.81 -53.64
C PRO A 196 -6.06 36.20 -52.37
N ASN A 197 -6.07 35.36 -51.31
CA ASN A 197 -6.15 35.90 -49.94
C ASN A 197 -5.62 34.96 -48.84
N ASN A 198 -4.40 35.29 -48.39
CA ASN A 198 -3.95 35.46 -47.00
C ASN A 198 -4.56 34.60 -45.87
N SER A 199 -3.76 33.68 -45.29
CA SER A 199 -3.14 33.91 -43.96
C SER A 199 -2.29 32.70 -43.54
N ARG A 200 -0.98 32.92 -43.45
CA ARG A 200 -0.01 32.08 -42.73
C ARG A 200 -0.25 32.24 -41.22
N LEU A 201 -0.08 31.17 -40.44
CA LEU A 201 1.00 31.05 -39.46
C LEU A 201 0.94 29.69 -38.74
N ALA A 202 1.96 28.88 -39.04
CA ALA A 202 2.42 27.78 -38.20
C ALA A 202 2.96 28.31 -36.86
N ARG A 203 2.96 27.46 -35.83
CA ARG A 203 4.15 27.29 -34.96
C ARG A 203 4.03 26.07 -34.04
N ASP A 204 5.12 25.32 -34.12
CA ASP A 204 5.43 24.04 -33.52
C ASP A 204 5.54 24.06 -31.99
N CYS A 205 5.33 22.87 -31.42
CA CYS A 205 5.86 22.46 -30.13
C CYS A 205 7.35 22.10 -30.28
N PHE A 206 8.20 22.65 -29.40
CA PHE A 206 9.49 22.04 -29.07
C PHE A 206 9.62 22.03 -27.54
N ARG A 207 9.79 20.84 -26.97
CA ARG A 207 9.99 20.59 -25.53
C ARG A 207 11.32 19.87 -25.41
N ASP A 208 12.31 20.54 -24.83
CA ASP A 208 13.65 19.96 -24.59
C ASP A 208 13.61 18.87 -23.51
N PRO A 209 14.25 17.70 -23.72
CA PRO A 209 14.39 16.66 -22.73
C PRO A 209 15.78 16.72 -22.10
N ASN A 210 16.07 17.71 -21.26
CA ASN A 210 17.21 17.69 -20.32
C ASN A 210 17.03 18.80 -19.27
N GLY A 211 16.50 18.45 -18.10
CA GLY A 211 16.28 19.36 -16.98
C GLY A 211 17.12 18.98 -15.78
N GLU A 212 18.42 19.31 -15.83
CA GLU A 212 19.30 19.33 -14.66
C GLU A 212 18.84 20.42 -13.66
N ARG A 213 19.12 20.17 -12.38
CA ARG A 213 18.83 21.08 -11.26
C ARG A 213 19.62 22.39 -11.37
N ALA A 214 18.95 23.52 -11.16
CA ALA A 214 19.60 24.76 -10.74
C ALA A 214 18.88 25.33 -9.51
N GLU A 215 19.67 25.64 -8.48
CA GLU A 215 19.27 26.26 -7.21
C GLU A 215 18.73 27.68 -7.41
N ALA A 216 17.78 28.09 -6.57
CA ALA A 216 17.32 29.48 -6.52
C ALA A 216 18.14 30.29 -5.50
N PRO A 217 18.51 31.55 -5.80
CA PRO A 217 19.21 32.42 -4.87
C PRO A 217 18.24 33.03 -3.84
N GLN A 218 18.82 33.30 -2.67
CA GLN A 218 18.21 33.91 -1.50
C GLN A 218 17.75 35.35 -1.77
N HIS A 219 16.58 35.71 -1.23
CA HIS A 219 16.26 37.05 -0.75
C HIS A 219 15.35 36.96 0.46
#